data_AF-A0AAW0NBX3-F1
#
_entry.id   AF-A0AAW0NBX3-F1
#
_cell.length_a   1.000
_cell.length_b   1.000
_cell.length_c   1.000
_cell.angle_alpha   90.00
_cell.angle_beta   90.00
_cell.angle_gamma   90.00
#
_symmetry.space_group_name_H-M   'P 1'
#
loop_
_entity.id
_entity.type
_entity.pdbx_description
1 polymer ?
#
loop_
_entity_poly.entity_id
_entity_poly.type
_entity_poly.pdbx_seq_one_letter_code
_entity_poly.pdbx_strand_id
1 'polypeptide(L)'
;MDNILYWINLVFIVLFTGECVLKMISLRHYYFTIGWNIFDFCCNLINSWYVFIRGYREITTSAGWDGLLAPILNKREPDCDSLMEHPGNTYKGNCGNPSVGIFFFVSYIIICFLIVVNMYIAVILENFSVATEESAEPLSEDDFEMFYEVWERFDPDATQFVEYCKLSDFADALDPPLRIPKPNMAALISMDLPMVSGERIHCLDILFAFTKRVLGEGGEMDVLRGQMEERFMASNPSKVSYEPITTTLRRKQEEVSVIVIQRAFRRFMIRQAMKKASALYKEQLKECIRDPDKDVMVISKFNENSTSDKTDMTPSTASPLPITV
;
A
#
# COMPACT_ATOMS: atom_id res chain seq x y z
N MET A 1 23.27 10.16 -47.32
CA MET A 1 22.09 9.41 -46.87
C MET A 1 21.08 10.31 -46.17
N ASP A 2 21.51 11.44 -45.60
CA ASP A 2 20.67 12.35 -44.80
C ASP A 2 19.56 13.06 -45.58
N ASN A 3 19.77 13.36 -46.86
CA ASN A 3 18.73 13.96 -47.71
C ASN A 3 17.56 12.99 -47.98
N ILE A 4 17.84 11.70 -48.13
CA ILE A 4 16.80 10.68 -48.37
C ILE A 4 15.98 10.46 -47.11
N LEU A 5 16.62 10.35 -45.94
CA LEU A 5 15.92 10.28 -44.65
C LEU A 5 15.07 11.53 -44.39
N TYR A 6 15.57 12.72 -44.77
CA TYR A 6 14.82 13.96 -44.62
C TYR A 6 13.53 13.97 -45.44
N TRP A 7 13.61 13.63 -46.74
CA TRP A 7 12.44 13.59 -47.61
C TRP A 7 11.43 12.52 -47.18
N ILE A 8 11.90 11.37 -46.73
CA ILE A 8 11.04 10.30 -46.20
C ILE A 8 10.32 10.78 -44.93
N ASN A 9 11.05 11.36 -43.97
CA ASN A 9 10.45 11.88 -42.73
C ASN A 9 9.47 13.03 -43.00
N LEU A 10 9.75 13.88 -43.98
CA LEU A 10 8.85 14.97 -44.37
C LEU A 10 7.53 14.44 -44.97
N VAL A 11 7.59 13.40 -45.80
CA VAL A 11 6.39 12.75 -46.34
C VAL A 11 5.54 12.13 -45.23
N PHE A 12 6.17 11.47 -44.25
CA PHE A 12 5.44 10.91 -43.11
C PHE A 12 4.77 11.99 -42.26
N ILE A 13 5.45 13.10 -41.98
CA ILE A 13 4.88 14.22 -41.23
C ILE A 13 3.65 14.79 -41.93
N VAL A 14 3.70 14.97 -43.26
CA VAL A 14 2.56 15.48 -44.03
C VAL A 14 1.38 14.51 -44.00
N LEU A 15 1.63 13.19 -44.10
CA LEU A 15 0.58 12.16 -44.03
C LEU A 15 -0.08 12.10 -42.66
N PHE A 16 0.69 12.08 -41.57
CA PHE A 16 0.14 12.03 -40.21
C PHE A 16 -0.55 13.33 -39.80
N THR A 17 -0.05 14.48 -40.25
CA THR A 17 -0.74 15.76 -40.06
C THR A 17 -2.08 15.78 -40.80
N GLY A 18 -2.13 15.25 -42.04
CA GLY A 18 -3.36 15.13 -42.81
C GLY A 18 -4.40 14.22 -42.15
N GLU A 19 -3.97 13.07 -41.62
CA GLU A 19 -4.82 12.14 -40.87
C GLU A 19 -5.38 12.78 -39.59
N CYS A 20 -4.54 13.48 -38.84
CA CYS A 20 -4.93 14.20 -37.62
C CYS A 20 -5.99 15.29 -37.91
N VAL A 21 -5.81 16.08 -38.98
CA VAL A 21 -6.77 17.12 -39.39
C VAL A 21 -8.09 16.50 -39.84
N LEU A 22 -8.05 15.40 -40.60
CA LEU A 22 -9.25 14.67 -41.03
C LEU A 22 -10.04 14.11 -39.84
N LYS A 23 -9.36 13.49 -38.87
CA LYS A 23 -9.98 12.98 -37.64
C LYS A 23 -10.59 14.10 -36.81
N MET A 24 -9.93 15.25 -36.70
CA MET A 24 -10.44 16.42 -35.98
C MET A 24 -11.70 17.00 -36.65
N ILE A 25 -11.76 17.07 -37.99
CA ILE A 25 -12.95 17.52 -38.72
C ILE A 25 -14.10 16.52 -38.57
N SER A 26 -13.81 15.22 -38.62
CA SER A 26 -14.83 14.16 -38.55
C SER A 26 -15.39 13.94 -37.15
N LEU A 27 -14.56 14.02 -36.10
CA LEU A 27 -14.92 13.61 -34.73
C LEU A 27 -15.17 14.81 -33.80
N ARG A 28 -14.74 16.03 -34.17
CA ARG A 28 -14.94 17.28 -33.42
C ARG A 28 -14.59 17.12 -31.93
N HIS A 29 -15.55 17.29 -31.02
CA HIS A 29 -15.32 17.21 -29.58
C HIS A 29 -15.06 15.78 -29.07
N TYR A 30 -15.51 14.74 -29.79
CA TYR A 30 -15.22 13.34 -29.45
C TYR A 30 -13.78 12.93 -29.75
N TYR A 31 -13.02 13.74 -30.51
CA TYR A 31 -11.61 13.48 -30.75
C TYR A 31 -10.78 13.51 -29.45
N PHE A 32 -11.11 14.44 -28.55
CA PHE A 32 -10.35 14.71 -27.31
C PHE A 32 -10.77 13.85 -26.12
N THR A 33 -11.72 12.93 -26.28
CA THR A 33 -12.10 11.98 -25.23
C THR A 33 -11.35 10.65 -25.33
N ILE A 34 -10.75 10.36 -26.48
CA ILE A 34 -10.01 9.13 -26.73
C ILE A 34 -8.51 9.38 -26.48
N GLY A 35 -7.96 8.75 -25.44
CA GLY A 35 -6.56 8.95 -25.01
C GLY A 35 -5.52 8.75 -26.13
N TRP A 36 -5.73 7.78 -27.02
CA TRP A 36 -4.86 7.53 -28.17
C TRP A 36 -4.84 8.66 -29.21
N ASN A 37 -5.97 9.35 -29.43
CA ASN A 37 -6.04 10.50 -30.34
C ASN A 37 -5.38 11.75 -29.74
N ILE A 38 -5.42 11.88 -28.41
CA ILE A 38 -4.70 12.93 -27.68
C ILE A 38 -3.19 12.72 -27.80
N PHE A 39 -2.71 11.48 -27.63
CA PHE A 39 -1.30 11.13 -27.83
C PHE A 39 -0.84 11.43 -29.27
N ASP A 40 -1.59 11.00 -30.28
CA ASP A 40 -1.30 11.25 -31.71
C ASP A 40 -1.29 12.76 -32.04
N PHE A 41 -2.20 13.54 -31.46
CA PHE A 41 -2.22 15.00 -31.61
C PHE A 41 -0.99 15.67 -30.97
N CYS A 42 -0.60 15.25 -29.77
CA CYS A 42 0.59 15.75 -29.09
C CYS A 42 1.87 15.41 -29.89
N CYS A 43 2.00 14.18 -30.40
CA CYS A 43 3.13 13.79 -31.24
C CYS A 43 3.20 14.60 -32.54
N ASN A 44 2.07 14.87 -33.19
CA ASN A 44 2.04 15.71 -34.40
C ASN A 44 2.37 17.18 -34.10
N LEU A 45 1.89 17.72 -32.97
CA LEU A 45 2.27 19.05 -32.50
C LEU A 45 3.76 19.13 -32.21
N ILE A 46 4.33 18.15 -31.50
CA ILE A 46 5.76 18.10 -31.19
C ILE A 46 6.61 17.96 -32.45
N ASN A 47 6.19 17.15 -33.43
CA ASN A 47 6.91 16.99 -34.70
C ASN A 47 6.83 18.24 -35.60
N SER A 48 5.66 18.87 -35.68
CA SER A 48 5.48 20.15 -36.39
C SER A 48 6.27 21.26 -35.71
N TRP A 49 6.25 21.28 -34.37
CA TRP A 49 7.07 22.15 -33.54
C TRP A 49 8.56 21.84 -33.64
N TYR A 50 8.98 20.59 -33.85
CA TYR A 50 10.37 20.21 -34.08
C TYR A 50 10.87 20.71 -35.44
N VAL A 51 10.05 20.66 -36.48
CA VAL A 51 10.38 21.25 -37.80
C VAL A 51 10.41 22.77 -37.72
N PHE A 52 9.47 23.39 -37.00
CA PHE A 52 9.45 24.82 -36.74
C PHE A 52 10.65 25.27 -35.89
N ILE A 53 10.91 24.61 -34.76
CA ILE A 53 12.10 24.78 -33.92
C ILE A 53 13.36 24.53 -34.72
N ARG A 54 13.41 23.59 -35.66
CA ARG A 54 14.61 23.39 -36.50
C ARG A 54 14.88 24.62 -37.38
N GLY A 55 13.85 25.32 -37.83
CA GLY A 55 13.97 26.63 -38.49
C GLY A 55 14.32 27.77 -37.53
N TYR A 56 13.90 27.68 -36.26
CA TYR A 56 14.22 28.62 -35.18
C TYR A 56 15.44 28.21 -34.33
N ARG A 57 16.15 27.13 -34.69
CA ARG A 57 17.18 26.48 -33.86
C ARG A 57 18.40 27.36 -33.67
N GLU A 58 18.59 28.32 -34.56
CA GLU A 58 19.61 29.35 -34.45
C GLU A 58 19.31 30.38 -33.35
N ILE A 59 18.06 30.49 -32.89
CA ILE A 59 17.62 31.54 -31.97
C ILE A 59 17.41 31.02 -30.53
N THR A 60 16.94 29.78 -30.32
CA THR A 60 16.61 29.27 -28.95
C THR A 60 17.69 28.39 -28.31
N THR A 61 18.57 27.74 -29.08
CA THR A 61 19.63 26.87 -28.54
C THR A 61 20.94 27.61 -28.30
N SER A 62 20.98 28.93 -28.52
CA SER A 62 22.22 29.74 -28.64
C SER A 62 23.20 29.25 -29.71
N ALA A 63 22.87 28.25 -30.52
CA ALA A 63 23.72 27.83 -31.63
C ALA A 63 23.70 28.93 -32.72
N GLY A 64 24.79 29.67 -32.91
CA GLY A 64 24.83 30.83 -33.80
C GLY A 64 24.92 32.19 -33.09
N TRP A 65 25.09 32.24 -31.77
CA TRP A 65 25.36 33.49 -31.03
C TRP A 65 26.60 34.22 -31.56
N ASP A 66 27.58 33.45 -32.05
CA ASP A 66 28.79 33.91 -32.73
C ASP A 66 28.48 34.62 -34.06
N GLY A 67 27.52 34.10 -34.83
CA GLY A 67 27.05 34.71 -36.09
C GLY A 67 26.31 36.04 -35.90
N LEU A 68 25.59 36.21 -34.78
CA LEU A 68 24.92 37.47 -34.42
C LEU A 68 25.89 38.48 -33.77
N LEU A 69 26.89 37.99 -33.05
CA LEU A 69 27.90 38.83 -32.40
C LEU A 69 28.95 39.36 -33.39
N ALA A 70 29.32 38.57 -34.40
CA ALA A 70 30.33 38.91 -35.40
C ALA A 70 30.12 40.29 -36.08
N PRO A 71 28.94 40.63 -36.65
CA PRO A 71 28.72 41.95 -37.25
C PRO A 71 28.71 43.11 -36.24
N ILE A 72 28.40 42.84 -34.96
CA ILE A 72 28.38 43.85 -33.89
C ILE A 72 29.80 44.18 -33.37
N LEU A 73 30.78 43.30 -33.61
CA LEU A 73 32.20 43.55 -33.32
C LEU A 73 32.90 44.41 -34.39
N ASN A 74 32.28 44.66 -35.54
CA ASN A 74 32.90 45.41 -36.63
C ASN A 74 32.94 46.91 -36.30
N LYS A 75 34.16 47.46 -36.22
CA LYS A 75 34.44 48.86 -35.83
C LYS A 75 35.25 49.65 -36.86
N ARG A 76 35.83 49.00 -37.88
CA ARG A 76 36.75 49.64 -38.84
C ARG A 76 36.44 49.22 -40.27
N GLU A 77 36.71 50.12 -41.21
CA GLU A 77 36.73 49.83 -42.65
C GLU A 77 37.75 48.72 -42.95
N PRO A 78 37.44 47.72 -43.82
CA PRO A 78 36.31 47.64 -44.76
C PRO A 78 35.02 46.99 -44.22
N ASP A 79 34.96 46.59 -42.95
CA ASP A 79 33.88 45.77 -42.39
C ASP A 79 32.66 46.57 -41.89
N CYS A 80 32.79 47.89 -41.71
CA CYS A 80 31.69 48.82 -41.43
C CYS A 80 32.02 50.24 -41.95
N ASP A 81 30.98 51.03 -42.23
CA ASP A 81 31.08 52.41 -42.73
C ASP A 81 30.38 53.36 -41.75
N SER A 82 31.15 54.30 -41.20
CA SER A 82 30.68 55.30 -40.23
C SER A 82 29.87 56.44 -40.86
N LEU A 83 29.89 56.56 -42.19
CA LEU A 83 29.27 57.65 -42.96
C LEU A 83 28.06 57.18 -43.79
N MET A 84 27.70 55.90 -43.71
CA MET A 84 26.53 55.36 -44.42
C MET A 84 25.25 56.10 -44.01
N GLU A 85 24.58 56.72 -44.98
CA GLU A 85 23.31 57.43 -44.77
C GLU A 85 22.13 56.46 -45.00
N HIS A 86 21.22 56.39 -44.03
CA HIS A 86 20.01 55.60 -44.15
C HIS A 86 18.84 56.50 -44.59
N PRO A 87 18.22 56.26 -45.76
CA PRO A 87 17.16 57.13 -46.27
C PRO A 87 15.96 57.13 -45.32
N GLY A 88 15.59 58.31 -44.80
CA GLY A 88 14.44 58.51 -43.91
C GLY A 88 14.75 58.59 -42.41
N ASN A 89 16.02 58.57 -41.99
CA ASN A 89 16.41 58.84 -40.60
C ASN A 89 17.63 59.78 -40.51
N THR A 90 17.89 60.35 -39.33
CA THR A 90 19.00 61.27 -39.06
C THR A 90 20.27 60.58 -38.54
N TYR A 91 20.28 59.25 -38.45
CA TYR A 91 21.39 58.47 -37.91
C TYR A 91 22.36 58.10 -39.03
N LYS A 92 23.66 58.25 -38.77
CA LYS A 92 24.73 57.93 -39.72
C LYS A 92 25.61 56.80 -39.19
N GLY A 93 25.94 55.88 -40.07
CA GLY A 93 26.87 54.78 -39.83
C GLY A 93 26.22 53.48 -39.36
N ASN A 94 26.86 52.37 -39.73
CA ASN A 94 26.39 51.00 -39.43
C ASN A 94 27.36 50.22 -38.51
N CYS A 95 28.34 50.89 -37.91
CA CYS A 95 29.35 50.27 -37.06
C CYS A 95 28.80 49.91 -35.67
N GLY A 96 29.13 48.72 -35.20
CA GLY A 96 28.77 48.24 -33.86
C GLY A 96 29.72 48.76 -32.76
N ASN A 97 29.33 48.54 -31.51
CA ASN A 97 30.20 48.77 -30.35
C ASN A 97 30.62 47.42 -29.73
N PRO A 98 31.87 46.98 -29.92
CA PRO A 98 32.35 45.69 -29.43
C PRO A 98 32.17 45.49 -27.92
N SER A 99 32.44 46.52 -27.12
CA SER A 99 32.38 46.42 -25.65
C SER A 99 30.95 46.22 -25.14
N VAL A 100 29.98 46.92 -25.75
CA VAL A 100 28.56 46.81 -25.39
C VAL A 100 27.97 45.50 -25.91
N GLY A 101 28.34 45.10 -27.14
CA GLY A 101 27.90 43.82 -27.73
C GLY A 101 28.38 42.61 -26.91
N ILE A 102 29.67 42.55 -26.57
CA ILE A 102 30.21 41.44 -25.77
C ILE A 102 29.53 41.36 -24.40
N PHE A 103 29.38 42.49 -23.70
CA PHE A 103 28.73 42.51 -22.39
C PHE A 103 27.27 42.07 -22.46
N PHE A 104 26.53 42.54 -23.46
CA PHE A 104 25.13 42.17 -23.68
C PHE A 104 24.96 40.68 -23.97
N PHE A 105 25.71 40.12 -24.92
CA PHE A 105 25.58 38.71 -25.28
C PHE A 105 26.08 37.78 -24.16
N VAL A 106 27.21 38.09 -23.51
CA VAL A 106 27.73 37.25 -22.42
C VAL A 106 26.79 37.26 -21.22
N SER A 107 26.26 38.44 -20.81
CA SER A 107 25.28 38.50 -19.72
C SER A 107 23.97 37.80 -20.08
N TYR A 108 23.48 37.94 -21.31
CA TYR A 108 22.29 37.26 -21.81
C TYR A 108 22.43 35.73 -21.77
N ILE A 109 23.54 35.18 -22.27
CA ILE A 109 23.79 33.74 -22.26
C ILE A 109 23.85 33.18 -20.83
N ILE A 110 24.50 33.89 -19.90
CA ILE A 110 24.58 33.47 -18.50
C ILE A 110 23.18 33.47 -17.85
N ILE A 111 22.39 34.51 -18.04
CA ILE A 111 21.05 34.62 -17.47
C ILE A 111 20.11 33.55 -18.05
N CYS A 112 20.12 33.36 -19.37
CA CYS A 112 19.32 32.33 -20.03
C CYS A 112 19.72 30.92 -19.57
N PHE A 113 21.02 30.64 -19.43
CA PHE A 113 21.50 29.36 -18.93
C PHE A 113 21.01 29.09 -17.49
N LEU A 114 21.10 30.08 -16.60
CA LEU A 114 20.61 29.94 -15.22
C LEU A 114 19.10 29.70 -15.15
N ILE A 115 18.30 30.38 -15.99
CA ILE A 115 16.85 30.17 -16.05
C ILE A 115 16.51 28.76 -16.54
N VAL A 116 17.14 28.31 -17.63
CA VAL A 116 16.88 26.97 -18.20
C VAL A 116 17.29 25.87 -17.22
N VAL A 117 18.45 25.99 -16.58
CA VAL A 117 18.91 25.01 -15.59
C VAL A 117 18.01 24.98 -14.37
N ASN A 118 17.65 26.14 -13.82
CA ASN A 118 16.79 26.20 -12.63
C ASN A 118 15.37 25.67 -12.92
N MET A 119 14.81 25.97 -14.11
CA MET A 119 13.54 25.39 -14.55
C MET A 119 13.67 23.86 -14.74
N TYR A 120 14.75 23.39 -15.37
CA TYR A 120 14.97 21.97 -15.60
C TYR A 120 15.10 21.17 -14.30
N ILE A 121 15.87 21.68 -13.32
CA ILE A 121 15.97 21.10 -11.98
C ILE A 121 14.59 21.08 -11.31
N ALA A 122 13.81 22.16 -11.41
CA ALA A 122 12.46 22.20 -10.83
C ALA A 122 11.54 21.13 -11.42
N VAL A 123 11.50 20.98 -12.74
CA VAL A 123 10.72 19.94 -13.42
C VAL A 123 11.18 18.54 -13.03
N ILE A 124 12.51 18.31 -12.94
CA ILE A 124 13.05 17.02 -12.50
C ILE A 124 12.64 16.73 -11.06
N LEU A 125 12.77 17.70 -10.15
CA LEU A 125 12.41 17.54 -8.74
C LEU A 125 10.91 17.29 -8.58
N GLU A 126 10.06 17.92 -9.39
CA GLU A 126 8.62 17.67 -9.41
C GLU A 126 8.31 16.25 -9.92
N ASN A 127 8.98 15.78 -10.97
CA ASN A 127 8.83 14.40 -11.44
C ASN A 127 9.32 13.39 -10.40
N PHE A 128 10.45 13.65 -9.75
CA PHE A 128 10.92 12.81 -8.66
C PHE A 128 9.98 12.89 -7.47
N SER A 129 9.44 14.06 -7.11
CA SER A 129 8.51 14.15 -5.98
C SER A 129 7.22 13.38 -6.25
N VAL A 130 6.65 13.48 -7.46
CA VAL A 130 5.48 12.69 -7.86
C VAL A 130 5.80 11.18 -7.85
N ALA A 131 6.94 10.78 -8.40
CA ALA A 131 7.37 9.38 -8.36
C ALA A 131 7.63 8.89 -6.93
N THR A 132 8.09 9.77 -6.04
CA THR A 132 8.29 9.45 -4.61
C THR A 132 6.96 9.40 -3.87
N GLU A 133 5.98 10.25 -4.19
CA GLU A 133 4.64 10.20 -3.60
C GLU A 133 3.91 8.90 -4.00
N GLU A 134 4.04 8.45 -5.25
CA GLU A 134 3.50 7.17 -5.72
C GLU A 134 4.18 5.94 -5.09
N SER A 135 5.42 6.08 -4.60
CA SER A 135 6.18 4.99 -3.97
C SER A 135 6.36 5.11 -2.46
N ALA A 136 5.94 6.22 -1.86
CA ALA A 136 5.97 6.46 -0.41
C ALA A 136 4.67 6.00 0.28
N GLU A 137 3.61 5.71 -0.47
CA GLU A 137 2.46 5.00 0.08
C GLU A 137 2.86 3.55 0.39
N PRO A 138 2.81 3.11 1.66
CA PRO A 138 3.27 1.78 2.04
C PRO A 138 2.41 0.64 1.48
N LEU A 139 1.27 0.99 0.87
CA LEU A 139 0.29 0.09 0.27
C LEU A 139 -0.17 0.69 -1.05
N SER A 140 0.00 -0.08 -2.12
CA SER A 140 -0.40 0.26 -3.49
C SER A 140 -1.79 -0.30 -3.82
N GLU A 141 -2.38 0.11 -4.96
CA GLU A 141 -3.65 -0.46 -5.44
C GLU A 141 -3.53 -1.97 -5.72
N ASP A 142 -2.36 -2.42 -6.19
CA ASP A 142 -2.06 -3.84 -6.46
C ASP A 142 -2.13 -4.70 -5.17
N ASP A 143 -1.73 -4.15 -4.01
CA ASP A 143 -1.79 -4.85 -2.73
C ASP A 143 -3.24 -5.14 -2.29
N PHE A 144 -4.16 -4.23 -2.61
CA PHE A 144 -5.60 -4.41 -2.34
C PHE A 144 -6.21 -5.44 -3.29
N GLU A 145 -5.80 -5.47 -4.57
CA GLU A 145 -6.26 -6.47 -5.52
C GLU A 145 -5.82 -7.88 -5.10
N MET A 146 -4.56 -8.03 -4.67
CA MET A 146 -4.03 -9.29 -4.13
C MET A 146 -4.81 -9.77 -2.90
N PHE A 147 -5.21 -8.85 -2.01
CA PHE A 147 -6.06 -9.18 -0.87
C PHE A 147 -7.42 -9.76 -1.30
N TYR A 148 -8.07 -9.15 -2.29
CA TYR A 148 -9.37 -9.63 -2.78
C TYR A 148 -9.26 -10.97 -3.53
N GLU A 149 -8.16 -11.20 -4.26
CA GLU A 149 -7.91 -12.49 -4.91
C GLU A 149 -7.85 -13.64 -3.89
N VAL A 150 -7.18 -13.43 -2.76
CA VAL A 150 -7.15 -14.41 -1.67
C VAL A 150 -8.52 -14.48 -0.97
N TRP A 151 -9.20 -13.35 -0.77
CA TRP A 151 -10.51 -13.30 -0.14
C TRP A 151 -11.56 -14.15 -0.87
N GLU A 152 -11.58 -14.12 -2.19
CA GLU A 152 -12.51 -14.89 -3.03
C GLU A 152 -12.42 -16.41 -2.75
N ARG A 153 -11.24 -16.90 -2.36
CA ARG A 153 -11.03 -18.32 -2.00
C ARG A 153 -11.71 -18.71 -0.67
N PHE A 154 -11.94 -17.74 0.22
CA PHE A 154 -12.55 -17.95 1.53
C PHE A 154 -14.04 -17.57 1.56
N ASP A 155 -14.48 -16.73 0.63
CA ASP A 155 -15.87 -16.29 0.46
C ASP A 155 -16.31 -16.33 -1.03
N PRO A 156 -16.51 -17.53 -1.61
CA PRO A 156 -16.88 -17.67 -3.03
C PRO A 156 -18.27 -17.11 -3.37
N ASP A 157 -19.14 -16.99 -2.36
CA ASP A 157 -20.52 -16.52 -2.49
C ASP A 157 -20.63 -14.99 -2.31
N ALA A 158 -19.50 -14.27 -2.18
CA ALA A 158 -19.43 -12.83 -1.97
C ALA A 158 -20.30 -12.32 -0.81
N THR A 159 -20.37 -13.10 0.27
CA THR A 159 -21.15 -12.76 1.46
C THR A 159 -20.54 -11.61 2.25
N GLN A 160 -19.27 -11.28 2.00
CA GLN A 160 -18.45 -10.29 2.69
C GLN A 160 -18.12 -10.67 4.14
N PHE A 161 -18.31 -11.94 4.51
CA PHE A 161 -18.06 -12.45 5.84
C PHE A 161 -17.18 -13.68 5.82
N VAL A 162 -16.27 -13.77 6.79
CA VAL A 162 -15.49 -14.97 7.06
C VAL A 162 -15.70 -15.44 8.49
N GLU A 163 -15.73 -16.75 8.71
CA GLU A 163 -15.79 -17.34 10.04
C GLU A 163 -14.48 -17.10 10.80
N TYR A 164 -14.58 -16.80 12.10
CA TYR A 164 -13.43 -16.53 12.98
C TYR A 164 -12.40 -17.67 12.97
N CYS A 165 -12.85 -18.92 12.88
CA CYS A 165 -11.98 -20.09 12.82
C CYS A 165 -11.01 -20.07 11.63
N LYS A 166 -11.42 -19.50 10.48
CA LYS A 166 -10.64 -19.43 9.24
C LYS A 166 -9.73 -18.20 9.18
N LEU A 167 -9.88 -17.24 10.08
CA LEU A 167 -9.14 -15.98 10.08
C LEU A 167 -7.61 -16.18 10.16
N SER A 168 -7.17 -17.15 10.95
CA SER A 168 -5.74 -17.48 11.08
C SER A 168 -5.15 -18.05 9.78
N ASP A 169 -5.92 -18.87 9.07
CA ASP A 169 -5.51 -19.43 7.78
C ASP A 169 -5.51 -18.37 6.70
N PHE A 170 -6.55 -17.53 6.67
CA PHE A 170 -6.67 -16.39 5.75
C PHE A 170 -5.48 -15.43 5.88
N ALA A 171 -5.15 -15.01 7.11
CA ALA A 171 -4.07 -14.05 7.34
C ALA A 171 -2.68 -14.57 6.95
N ASP A 172 -2.47 -15.89 6.97
CA ASP A 172 -1.21 -16.52 6.55
C ASP A 172 -1.13 -16.74 5.02
N ALA A 173 -2.28 -16.84 4.35
CA ALA A 173 -2.40 -17.04 2.91
C ALA A 173 -2.26 -15.75 2.08
N LEU A 174 -2.37 -14.58 2.72
CA LEU A 174 -2.09 -13.29 2.09
C LEU A 174 -0.61 -13.16 1.71
N ASP A 175 -0.31 -12.29 0.75
CA ASP A 175 1.06 -11.93 0.39
C ASP A 175 1.56 -10.73 1.21
N PRO A 176 2.89 -10.58 1.40
CA PRO A 176 3.46 -9.36 1.95
C PRO A 176 3.03 -8.15 1.10
N PRO A 177 2.70 -6.99 1.71
CA PRO A 177 2.92 -6.59 3.10
C PRO A 177 1.78 -6.93 4.09
N LEU A 178 0.61 -7.36 3.60
CA LEU A 178 -0.58 -7.62 4.45
C LEU A 178 -0.55 -9.00 5.14
N ARG A 179 0.36 -9.89 4.72
CA ARG A 179 0.55 -11.22 5.33
C ARG A 179 0.89 -11.18 6.82
N ILE A 180 0.21 -12.02 7.59
CA ILE A 180 0.55 -12.31 8.98
C ILE A 180 0.88 -13.79 9.13
N PRO A 181 2.16 -14.18 9.13
CA PRO A 181 2.56 -15.58 9.16
C PRO A 181 2.20 -16.24 10.49
N LYS A 182 1.90 -17.55 10.46
CA LYS A 182 1.62 -18.31 11.68
C LYS A 182 2.87 -18.46 12.57
N PRO A 183 2.72 -18.46 13.91
CA PRO A 183 1.48 -18.35 14.69
C PRO A 183 0.99 -16.90 14.81
N ASN A 184 -0.17 -16.58 14.23
CA ASN A 184 -0.69 -15.22 14.08
C ASN A 184 -1.86 -14.87 15.00
N MET A 185 -2.44 -15.85 15.70
CA MET A 185 -3.68 -15.65 16.45
C MET A 185 -3.54 -14.62 17.58
N ALA A 186 -2.38 -14.55 18.24
CA ALA A 186 -2.13 -13.52 19.26
C ALA A 186 -2.21 -12.10 18.68
N ALA A 187 -1.65 -11.90 17.48
CA ALA A 187 -1.70 -10.62 16.78
C ALA A 187 -3.12 -10.29 16.32
N LEU A 188 -3.87 -11.28 15.80
CA LEU A 188 -5.27 -11.13 15.37
C LEU A 188 -6.18 -10.73 16.53
N ILE A 189 -5.98 -11.29 17.71
CA ILE A 189 -6.73 -10.92 18.92
C ILE A 189 -6.37 -9.49 19.36
N SER A 190 -5.11 -9.09 19.28
CA SER A 190 -4.69 -7.73 19.66
C SER A 190 -5.20 -6.63 18.73
N MET A 191 -5.65 -6.97 17.52
CA MET A 191 -6.25 -6.03 16.57
C MET A 191 -7.74 -5.73 16.84
N ASP A 192 -8.37 -6.43 17.79
CA ASP A 192 -9.74 -6.19 18.27
C ASP A 192 -10.81 -6.08 17.17
N LEU A 193 -10.83 -7.08 16.27
CA LEU A 193 -11.78 -7.15 15.17
C LEU A 193 -13.23 -7.31 15.69
N PRO A 194 -14.19 -6.53 15.17
CA PRO A 194 -15.61 -6.70 15.49
C PRO A 194 -16.17 -8.00 14.89
N MET A 195 -17.03 -8.68 15.65
CA MET A 195 -17.72 -9.90 15.26
C MET A 195 -19.23 -9.69 15.25
N VAL A 196 -19.87 -10.27 14.23
CA VAL A 196 -21.32 -10.28 14.00
C VAL A 196 -21.88 -11.66 14.40
N SER A 197 -23.22 -11.78 14.44
CA SER A 197 -23.94 -13.05 14.68
C SER A 197 -23.36 -14.22 13.90
N GLY A 198 -23.06 -15.30 14.63
CA GLY A 198 -22.50 -16.54 14.06
C GLY A 198 -20.98 -16.59 14.00
N GLU A 199 -20.26 -15.81 14.82
CA GLU A 199 -18.77 -15.80 14.87
C GLU A 199 -18.13 -15.42 13.53
N ARG A 200 -18.75 -14.47 12.83
CA ARG A 200 -18.28 -13.99 11.54
C ARG A 200 -17.73 -12.58 11.65
N ILE A 201 -16.70 -12.30 10.87
CA ILE A 201 -16.05 -11.00 10.77
C ILE A 201 -16.24 -10.48 9.35
N HIS A 202 -16.50 -9.18 9.24
CA HIS A 202 -16.72 -8.52 7.95
C HIS A 202 -15.40 -8.24 7.23
N CYS A 203 -15.39 -8.37 5.90
CA CYS A 203 -14.22 -8.17 5.05
C CYS A 203 -13.54 -6.81 5.29
N LEU A 204 -14.33 -5.73 5.33
CA LEU A 204 -13.82 -4.37 5.49
C LEU A 204 -13.11 -4.16 6.82
N ASP A 205 -13.60 -4.79 7.89
CA ASP A 205 -12.98 -4.67 9.22
C ASP A 205 -11.61 -5.36 9.26
N ILE A 206 -11.47 -6.49 8.56
CA ILE A 206 -10.21 -7.20 8.42
C ILE A 206 -9.23 -6.37 7.58
N LEU A 207 -9.69 -5.89 6.42
CA LEU A 207 -8.86 -5.09 5.52
C LEU A 207 -8.35 -3.82 6.21
N PHE A 208 -9.23 -3.11 6.91
CA PHE A 208 -8.88 -1.92 7.66
C PHE A 208 -7.88 -2.22 8.79
N ALA A 209 -8.10 -3.29 9.56
CA ALA A 209 -7.20 -3.66 10.66
C ALA A 209 -5.80 -4.05 10.17
N PHE A 210 -5.71 -4.80 9.06
CA PHE A 210 -4.43 -5.23 8.51
C PHE A 210 -3.69 -4.06 7.88
N THR A 211 -4.41 -3.19 7.19
CA THR A 211 -3.86 -1.93 6.67
C THR A 211 -3.33 -1.04 7.80
N LYS A 212 -4.13 -0.83 8.87
CA LYS A 212 -3.70 -0.07 10.05
C LYS A 212 -2.43 -0.62 10.67
N ARG A 213 -2.28 -1.94 10.69
CA ARG A 213 -1.07 -2.58 11.21
C ARG A 213 0.17 -2.23 10.38
N VAL A 214 0.06 -2.21 9.05
CA VAL A 214 1.19 -1.90 8.15
C VAL A 214 1.55 -0.42 8.20
N LEU A 215 0.54 0.46 8.17
CA LEU A 215 0.72 1.91 8.16
C LEU A 215 1.09 2.49 9.55
N GLY A 216 0.75 1.79 10.63
CA GLY A 216 0.96 2.23 12.01
C GLY A 216 -0.15 3.14 12.54
N GLU A 217 0.00 3.60 13.80
CA GLU A 217 -0.96 4.51 14.43
C GLU A 217 -0.68 5.97 14.04
N GLY A 218 -1.09 6.34 12.83
CA GLY A 218 -1.11 7.74 12.35
C GLY A 218 -2.50 8.37 12.47
N GLY A 219 -2.56 9.71 12.59
CA GLY A 219 -3.83 10.46 12.63
C GLY A 219 -4.65 10.41 11.31
N GLU A 220 -4.05 9.96 10.22
CA GLU A 220 -4.70 9.78 8.91
C GLU A 220 -5.54 8.49 8.79
N MET A 221 -5.50 7.60 9.78
CA MET A 221 -6.20 6.32 9.73
C MET A 221 -7.74 6.46 9.63
N ASP A 222 -8.32 7.52 10.21
CA ASP A 222 -9.76 7.77 10.13
C ASP A 222 -10.19 8.28 8.75
N VAL A 223 -9.30 9.01 8.05
CA VAL A 223 -9.53 9.45 6.66
C VAL A 223 -9.45 8.25 5.72
N LEU A 224 -8.45 7.39 5.93
CA LEU A 224 -8.28 6.14 5.17
C LEU A 224 -9.48 5.21 5.34
N ARG A 225 -10.02 5.10 6.56
CA ARG A 225 -11.25 4.35 6.84
C ARG A 225 -12.41 4.86 5.98
N GLY A 226 -12.61 6.18 5.95
CA GLY A 226 -13.67 6.82 5.17
C GLY A 226 -13.55 6.53 3.67
N GLN A 227 -12.34 6.60 3.12
CA GLN A 227 -12.08 6.28 1.71
C GLN A 227 -12.38 4.82 1.37
N MET A 228 -11.95 3.89 2.23
CA MET A 228 -12.24 2.46 2.07
C MET A 228 -13.75 2.17 2.17
N GLU A 229 -14.44 2.79 3.14
CA GLU A 229 -15.89 2.68 3.30
C GLU A 229 -16.65 3.25 2.10
N GLU A 230 -16.22 4.38 1.53
CA GLU A 230 -16.87 5.02 0.40
C GLU A 230 -16.72 4.21 -0.89
N ARG A 231 -15.50 3.72 -1.20
CA ARG A 231 -15.29 2.82 -2.35
C ARG A 231 -16.09 1.52 -2.22
N PHE A 232 -16.16 0.98 -1.00
CA PHE A 232 -16.94 -0.22 -0.72
C PHE A 232 -18.45 0.02 -0.87
N MET A 233 -18.97 1.13 -0.36
CA MET A 233 -20.38 1.54 -0.50
C MET A 233 -20.77 1.82 -1.95
N ALA A 234 -19.84 2.32 -2.78
CA ALA A 234 -20.06 2.52 -4.21
C ALA A 234 -20.21 1.19 -4.97
N SER A 235 -19.55 0.13 -4.50
CA SER A 235 -19.61 -1.21 -5.09
C SER A 235 -20.80 -2.07 -4.59
N ASN A 236 -21.41 -1.73 -3.45
CA ASN A 236 -22.54 -2.48 -2.89
C ASN A 236 -23.61 -1.54 -2.24
N PRO A 237 -24.64 -1.10 -3.01
CA PRO A 237 -25.64 -0.15 -2.54
C PRO A 237 -26.64 -0.69 -1.50
N SER A 238 -26.73 -2.02 -1.31
CA SER A 238 -27.69 -2.65 -0.39
C SER A 238 -27.07 -2.87 0.99
N LYS A 239 -26.96 -1.79 1.77
CA LYS A 239 -26.47 -1.86 3.15
C LYS A 239 -27.50 -2.55 4.05
N VAL A 240 -27.30 -3.83 4.37
CA VAL A 240 -27.82 -4.38 5.62
C VAL A 240 -27.00 -3.73 6.73
N SER A 241 -27.69 -3.02 7.63
CA SER A 241 -27.10 -2.46 8.84
C SER A 241 -26.56 -3.59 9.72
N TYR A 242 -25.25 -3.76 9.80
CA TYR A 242 -24.64 -4.71 10.72
C TYR A 242 -24.21 -3.97 11.99
N GLU A 243 -24.95 -4.15 13.07
CA GLU A 243 -24.49 -3.73 14.40
C GLU A 243 -23.51 -4.79 14.94
N PRO A 244 -22.28 -4.41 15.32
CA PRO A 244 -21.33 -5.35 15.92
C PRO A 244 -21.86 -5.80 17.29
N ILE A 245 -21.90 -7.11 17.51
CA ILE A 245 -22.47 -7.69 18.75
C ILE A 245 -21.35 -7.93 19.79
N THR A 246 -20.15 -8.28 19.35
CA THR A 246 -18.99 -8.55 20.22
C THR A 246 -17.67 -8.34 19.47
N THR A 247 -16.51 -8.39 20.14
CA THR A 247 -15.17 -8.25 19.52
C THR A 247 -14.28 -9.45 19.81
N THR A 248 -13.21 -9.65 19.02
CA THR A 248 -12.29 -10.80 19.21
C THR A 248 -11.64 -10.79 20.58
N LEU A 249 -11.32 -9.62 21.13
CA LEU A 249 -10.78 -9.47 22.48
C LEU A 249 -11.82 -9.85 23.54
N ARG A 250 -13.05 -9.36 23.41
CA ARG A 250 -14.15 -9.68 24.33
C ARG A 250 -14.43 -11.19 24.36
N ARG A 251 -14.43 -11.85 23.20
CA ARG A 251 -14.60 -13.30 23.11
C ARG A 251 -13.47 -14.05 23.79
N LYS A 252 -12.22 -13.60 23.64
CA LYS A 252 -11.10 -14.23 24.35
C LYS A 252 -11.25 -14.12 25.87
N GLN A 253 -11.74 -12.98 26.34
CA GLN A 253 -12.01 -12.76 27.75
C GLN A 253 -13.16 -13.63 28.27
N GLU A 254 -14.20 -13.85 27.46
CA GLU A 254 -15.29 -14.78 27.77
C GLU A 254 -14.80 -16.22 27.91
N GLU A 255 -13.98 -16.73 26.97
CA GLU A 255 -13.39 -18.08 27.06
C GLU A 255 -12.59 -18.29 28.34
N VAL A 256 -11.71 -17.34 28.66
CA VAL A 256 -10.88 -17.39 29.87
C VAL A 256 -11.77 -17.37 31.12
N SER A 257 -12.80 -16.52 31.12
CA SER A 257 -13.76 -16.41 32.22
C SER A 257 -14.50 -17.74 32.45
N VAL A 258 -14.94 -18.41 31.37
CA VAL A 258 -15.59 -19.72 31.44
C VAL A 258 -14.67 -20.76 32.09
N ILE A 259 -13.40 -20.83 31.69
CA ILE A 259 -12.44 -21.78 32.26
C ILE A 259 -12.23 -21.52 33.75
N VAL A 260 -12.09 -20.25 34.16
CA VAL A 260 -11.92 -19.87 35.57
C VAL A 260 -13.15 -20.25 36.39
N ILE A 261 -14.35 -19.94 35.91
CA ILE A 261 -15.62 -20.26 36.59
C ILE A 261 -15.80 -21.78 36.69
N GLN A 262 -15.59 -22.53 35.60
CA GLN A 262 -15.68 -23.99 35.60
C GLN A 262 -14.69 -24.61 36.59
N ARG A 263 -13.45 -24.11 36.62
CA ARG A 263 -12.42 -24.58 37.56
C ARG A 263 -12.80 -24.28 39.02
N ALA A 264 -13.34 -23.10 39.29
CA ALA A 264 -13.84 -22.72 40.61
C ALA A 264 -15.03 -23.58 41.04
N PHE A 265 -15.98 -23.82 40.13
CA PHE A 265 -17.16 -24.65 40.39
C PHE A 265 -16.80 -26.11 40.65
N ARG A 266 -15.89 -26.70 39.85
CA ARG A 266 -15.38 -28.06 40.09
C ARG A 266 -14.72 -28.17 41.47
N ARG A 267 -13.90 -27.19 41.86
CA ARG A 267 -13.28 -27.14 43.19
C ARG A 267 -14.33 -27.00 44.30
N PHE A 268 -15.35 -26.17 44.10
CA PHE A 268 -16.46 -26.02 45.04
C PHE A 268 -17.22 -27.34 45.23
N MET A 269 -17.56 -28.02 44.14
CA MET A 269 -18.25 -29.32 44.16
C MET A 269 -17.44 -30.39 44.91
N ILE A 270 -16.12 -30.47 44.68
CA ILE A 270 -15.23 -31.39 45.43
C ILE A 270 -15.24 -31.07 46.92
N ARG A 271 -15.12 -29.78 47.30
CA ARG A 271 -15.17 -29.37 48.71
C ARG A 271 -16.51 -29.71 49.35
N GLN A 272 -17.61 -29.56 48.62
CA GLN A 272 -18.94 -29.90 49.12
C GLN A 272 -19.13 -31.41 49.28
N ALA A 273 -18.63 -32.22 48.34
CA ALA A 273 -18.60 -33.67 48.44
C ALA A 273 -17.77 -34.14 49.64
N MET A 274 -16.56 -33.58 49.83
CA MET A 274 -15.72 -33.86 50.99
C MET A 274 -16.41 -33.48 52.31
N LYS A 275 -17.07 -32.32 52.39
CA LYS A 275 -17.84 -31.92 53.58
C LYS A 275 -18.97 -32.90 53.89
N LYS A 276 -19.75 -33.32 52.88
CA LYS A 276 -20.82 -34.33 53.06
C LYS A 276 -20.25 -35.68 53.51
N ALA A 277 -19.18 -36.17 52.89
CA ALA A 277 -18.51 -37.40 53.29
C ALA A 277 -17.96 -37.32 54.72
N SER A 278 -17.34 -36.19 55.11
CA SER A 278 -16.83 -35.97 56.47
C SER A 278 -17.95 -35.88 57.51
N ALA A 279 -19.12 -35.34 57.15
CA ALA A 279 -20.29 -35.29 58.03
C ALA A 279 -20.88 -36.68 58.24
N LEU A 280 -21.05 -37.46 57.15
CA LEU A 280 -21.49 -38.86 57.23
C LEU A 280 -20.54 -39.71 58.07
N TYR A 281 -19.23 -39.57 57.86
CA TYR A 281 -18.21 -40.26 58.66
C TYR A 281 -18.29 -39.86 60.14
N LYS A 282 -18.51 -38.57 60.44
CA LYS A 282 -18.66 -38.07 61.82
C LYS A 282 -19.96 -38.53 62.48
N GLU A 283 -21.04 -38.70 61.72
CA GLU A 283 -22.29 -39.28 62.20
C GLU A 283 -22.13 -40.77 62.49
N GLN A 284 -21.51 -41.55 61.59
CA GLN A 284 -21.17 -42.95 61.86
C GLN A 284 -20.26 -43.10 63.08
N LEU A 285 -19.27 -42.22 63.24
CA LEU A 285 -18.40 -42.23 64.43
C LEU A 285 -19.19 -41.89 65.71
N LYS A 286 -20.15 -40.96 65.65
CA LYS A 286 -21.04 -40.64 66.79
C LYS A 286 -22.02 -41.75 67.11
N GLU A 287 -22.51 -42.46 66.11
CA GLU A 287 -23.39 -43.62 66.26
C GLU A 287 -22.63 -44.80 66.88
N CYS A 288 -21.38 -45.00 66.46
CA CYS A 288 -20.46 -45.98 67.04
C CYS A 288 -20.02 -45.63 68.48
N ILE A 289 -20.10 -44.35 68.89
CA ILE A 289 -19.84 -43.90 70.27
C ILE A 289 -21.10 -43.95 71.15
N ARG A 290 -22.30 -43.97 70.56
CA ARG A 290 -23.59 -44.03 71.30
C ARG A 290 -24.10 -45.43 71.59
N ASP A 291 -23.38 -46.47 71.19
CA ASP A 291 -23.64 -47.83 71.63
C ASP A 291 -22.51 -48.33 72.57
N PRO A 292 -22.59 -48.03 73.88
CA PRO A 292 -21.73 -48.63 74.87
C PRO A 292 -22.48 -49.76 75.59
N ASP A 293 -23.03 -50.76 74.89
CA ASP A 293 -23.19 -52.09 75.50
C ASP A 293 -23.39 -53.21 74.47
N LYS A 294 -22.25 -53.73 73.98
CA LYS A 294 -22.02 -55.16 73.75
C LYS A 294 -20.56 -55.39 73.37
N ASP A 295 -19.73 -55.56 74.40
CA ASP A 295 -18.42 -56.18 74.25
C ASP A 295 -18.57 -57.59 73.66
N VAL A 296 -17.89 -57.88 72.55
CA VAL A 296 -16.89 -58.95 72.47
C VAL A 296 -15.85 -58.57 71.40
N MET A 297 -14.63 -58.27 71.86
CA MET A 297 -13.40 -58.32 71.08
C MET A 297 -13.24 -59.67 70.37
N VAL A 298 -12.97 -59.65 69.06
CA VAL A 298 -12.07 -60.64 68.44
C VAL A 298 -11.04 -59.87 67.63
N ILE A 299 -9.84 -59.74 68.22
CA ILE A 299 -8.65 -59.17 67.58
C ILE A 299 -7.87 -60.28 66.88
N SER A 300 -7.59 -60.02 65.60
CA SER A 300 -6.40 -60.41 64.81
C SER A 300 -6.23 -61.85 64.31
N LYS A 301 -6.13 -61.95 62.97
CA LYS A 301 -4.83 -62.23 62.33
C LYS A 301 -4.79 -61.76 60.87
N PHE A 302 -3.80 -60.92 60.57
CA PHE A 302 -3.21 -60.64 59.25
C PHE A 302 -2.61 -61.93 58.65
N ASN A 303 -2.65 -62.16 57.32
CA ASN A 303 -1.65 -61.64 56.37
C ASN A 303 -1.77 -62.24 54.95
N GLU A 304 -1.63 -61.36 53.96
CA GLU A 304 -1.04 -61.48 52.60
C GLU A 304 -1.24 -62.71 51.68
N ASN A 305 -1.61 -62.39 50.43
CA ASN A 305 -0.72 -62.69 49.31
C ASN A 305 -0.63 -61.50 48.35
N SER A 306 0.57 -60.98 48.23
CA SER A 306 1.06 -60.10 47.18
C SER A 306 1.47 -60.91 45.95
N THR A 307 1.51 -60.26 44.78
CA THR A 307 2.56 -60.53 43.79
C THR A 307 3.23 -59.21 43.45
N SER A 308 4.50 -59.10 43.84
CA SER A 308 5.50 -58.21 43.26
C SER A 308 5.76 -58.64 41.81
N ASP A 309 6.17 -57.76 40.89
CA ASP A 309 7.56 -57.31 40.80
C ASP A 309 7.75 -55.95 40.13
N LYS A 310 8.82 -55.30 40.59
CA LYS A 310 9.49 -54.11 40.04
C LYS A 310 10.08 -54.38 38.66
N THR A 311 10.17 -53.34 37.83
CA THR A 311 11.45 -52.79 37.36
C THR A 311 11.27 -51.37 36.81
N ASP A 312 12.12 -50.46 37.27
CA ASP A 312 12.38 -49.13 36.70
C ASP A 312 13.06 -49.22 35.33
N MET A 313 12.69 -48.32 34.40
CA MET A 313 13.61 -47.43 33.68
C MET A 313 12.84 -46.35 32.90
N THR A 314 13.20 -45.09 33.15
CA THR A 314 12.88 -43.83 32.42
C THR A 314 13.48 -43.83 30.98
N PRO A 315 13.25 -42.84 30.06
CA PRO A 315 12.67 -41.49 30.22
C PRO A 315 11.71 -41.00 29.08
N SER A 316 11.20 -39.78 29.26
CA SER A 316 10.57 -38.91 28.25
C SER A 316 11.42 -38.74 26.97
N THR A 317 10.82 -38.77 25.79
CA THR A 317 11.20 -37.89 24.65
C THR A 317 10.06 -37.78 23.64
N ALA A 318 9.68 -36.55 23.31
CA ALA A 318 8.90 -36.17 22.13
C ALA A 318 9.73 -36.39 20.85
N SER A 319 9.17 -36.48 19.65
CA SER A 319 8.87 -35.34 18.74
C SER A 319 8.64 -35.89 17.28
N PRO A 320 8.62 -35.11 16.18
CA PRO A 320 7.47 -34.98 15.28
C PRO A 320 7.79 -35.35 13.81
N LEU A 321 6.87 -34.97 12.91
CA LEU A 321 6.88 -35.02 11.43
C LEU A 321 8.24 -34.79 10.72
N PRO A 322 8.44 -35.37 9.51
CA PRO A 322 9.53 -35.02 8.61
C PRO A 322 9.15 -33.91 7.61
N ILE A 323 10.06 -32.95 7.45
CA ILE A 323 10.18 -32.11 6.25
C ILE A 323 11.13 -32.85 5.30
N THR A 324 10.74 -32.98 4.04
CA THR A 324 11.65 -33.28 2.92
C THR A 324 11.63 -32.05 2.01
N VAL A 325 12.83 -31.68 1.54
CA VAL A 325 13.08 -30.67 0.51
C VAL A 325 12.49 -31.09 -0.82
#